data_AF-A0A0D0VWT3-F1
#
_entry.id   AF-A0A0D0VWT3-F1
#
_cell.length_a   1.000
_cell.length_b   1.000
_cell.length_c   1.000
_cell.angle_alpha   90.00
_cell.angle_beta   90.00
_cell.angle_gamma   90.00
#
_symmetry.space_group_name_H-M   'P 1'
#
loop_
_entity.id
_entity.type
_entity.pdbx_description
1 polymer ?
#
loop_
_entity_poly.entity_id
_entity_poly.type
_entity_poly.pdbx_seq_one_letter_code
_entity_poly.pdbx_strand_id
1 'polypeptide(L)'
;MNSFGFRRRRRVALALVPALAGTLLAALGPAAPARAAEGGDLVIANVLWRVAVGSRPDLMTTNNPAERDQFPVDGQTHYVPKHAGSGRSALYRLHNPNWNGGSDHMDSRTAGEAGFGTEYALGYPYTSQAAGTQPYLRTFNGCTGDHGTRSQNEGPKSCYGDESASYGYAWPRYLNTATSLASLSAGGVTISSNRVTGGALWNWTHNGTQYINNLDYGRQLQSSLFFSRDGVTANPTEAGDTWSNPAWPAYRRHGSPLLALNTDTAAKTQSTRSVPIDFVPQNFGGGEQNPAIYRDFQLGKDITLDWGGLGPVARYQTVLNSPALTYPGIEVPTAYLRAEFNRYFTYDAVSQTLTERTNFGQCSDASYFSWTPPNRGGVIIANADLTKAMAVYGANTSQGGSVSEMRMYKFIGGGCGTGTGEFDIASSKFTVLRHGNVGAGEKRFNSWVMTGSVGQIQGWMNTLRSWGAA
;
A
#
# COMPACT_ATOMS: atom_id res chain seq x y z
N MET A 1 -2.06 57.04 5.86
CA MET A 1 -3.10 57.55 6.78
C MET A 1 -4.46 57.33 6.13
N ASN A 2 -5.32 56.58 6.85
CA ASN A 2 -6.76 56.26 6.73
C ASN A 2 -7.57 56.90 5.57
N SER A 3 -8.52 56.21 4.93
CA SER A 3 -9.60 55.44 5.57
C SER A 3 -10.21 54.33 4.70
N PHE A 4 -10.80 53.37 5.41
CA PHE A 4 -11.41 52.11 4.98
C PHE A 4 -12.86 52.27 4.49
N GLY A 5 -13.25 51.46 3.50
CA GLY A 5 -14.66 51.23 3.11
C GLY A 5 -15.01 49.73 3.10
N PHE A 6 -15.82 49.31 4.08
CA PHE A 6 -16.34 47.95 4.26
C PHE A 6 -17.54 47.67 3.33
N ARG A 7 -17.56 46.52 2.62
CA ARG A 7 -18.76 46.00 1.92
C ARG A 7 -19.38 44.84 2.72
N ARG A 8 -20.65 45.00 3.11
CA ARG A 8 -21.50 44.01 3.79
C ARG A 8 -21.94 42.89 2.81
N ARG A 9 -21.85 41.64 3.25
CA ARG A 9 -22.55 40.48 2.64
C ARG A 9 -23.88 40.25 3.35
N ARG A 10 -24.95 40.07 2.58
CA ARG A 10 -26.31 39.71 3.05
C ARG A 10 -26.35 38.24 3.47
N ARG A 11 -26.94 37.97 4.64
CA ARG A 11 -27.37 36.63 5.08
C ARG A 11 -28.81 36.41 4.61
N VAL A 12 -29.10 35.26 4.01
CA VAL A 12 -30.45 34.78 3.72
C VAL A 12 -30.91 33.95 4.91
N ALA A 13 -32.11 34.26 5.41
CA ALA A 13 -32.78 33.55 6.49
C ALA A 13 -33.49 32.29 5.96
N LEU A 14 -33.40 31.18 6.69
CA LEU A 14 -34.22 29.99 6.47
C LEU A 14 -35.14 29.81 7.69
N ALA A 15 -36.44 29.68 7.43
CA ALA A 15 -37.51 29.68 8.41
C ALA A 15 -37.58 28.37 9.22
N LEU A 16 -37.88 28.51 10.53
CA LEU A 16 -38.29 27.41 11.41
C LEU A 16 -39.76 27.04 11.16
N VAL A 17 -40.06 25.75 11.14
CA VAL A 17 -41.41 25.18 11.30
C VAL A 17 -41.37 24.24 12.52
N PRO A 18 -42.34 24.29 13.46
CA PRO A 18 -42.33 23.46 14.66
C PRO A 18 -42.92 22.08 14.36
N ALA A 19 -42.24 21.01 14.77
CA ALA A 19 -42.77 19.64 14.73
C ALA A 19 -43.28 19.25 16.11
N LEU A 20 -44.55 18.81 16.14
CA LEU A 20 -45.24 18.25 17.30
C LEU A 20 -44.50 17.03 17.87
N ALA A 21 -44.37 16.97 19.19
CA ALA A 21 -43.95 15.79 19.93
C ALA A 21 -45.12 14.81 20.05
N GLY A 22 -45.04 13.68 19.36
CA GLY A 22 -45.89 12.51 19.55
C GLY A 22 -45.03 11.35 20.06
N THR A 23 -45.28 10.92 21.29
CA THR A 23 -44.64 9.78 21.95
C THR A 23 -45.07 8.48 21.30
N LEU A 24 -44.15 7.82 20.57
CA LEU A 24 -44.33 6.46 20.06
C LEU A 24 -43.56 5.48 20.97
N LEU A 25 -44.28 4.67 21.75
CA LEU A 25 -43.69 3.49 22.40
C LEU A 25 -43.30 2.48 21.31
N ALA A 26 -42.01 2.31 21.06
CA ALA A 26 -41.49 1.25 20.21
C ALA A 26 -41.35 -0.04 21.04
N ALA A 27 -42.07 -1.09 20.61
CA ALA A 27 -41.87 -2.44 21.10
C ALA A 27 -40.46 -2.93 20.75
N LEU A 28 -39.72 -3.41 21.76
CA LEU A 28 -38.40 -4.01 21.60
C LEU A 28 -38.53 -5.39 20.93
N GLY A 29 -38.39 -5.42 19.61
CA GLY A 29 -38.06 -6.65 18.89
C GLY A 29 -36.61 -7.07 19.17
N PRO A 30 -36.26 -8.36 19.00
CA PRO A 30 -34.88 -8.82 19.16
C PRO A 30 -33.96 -8.04 18.22
N ALA A 31 -32.84 -7.56 18.76
CA ALA A 31 -31.85 -6.78 18.04
C ALA A 31 -31.43 -7.53 16.76
N ALA A 32 -31.62 -6.90 15.60
CA ALA A 32 -31.03 -7.39 14.37
C ALA A 32 -29.50 -7.55 14.59
N PRO A 33 -28.88 -8.62 14.10
CA PRO A 33 -27.43 -8.79 14.24
C PRO A 33 -26.74 -7.56 13.66
N ALA A 34 -25.78 -7.01 14.41
CA ALA A 34 -24.99 -5.86 13.99
C ALA A 34 -24.44 -6.14 12.59
N ARG A 35 -24.88 -5.34 11.61
CA ARG A 35 -24.37 -5.42 10.24
C ARG A 35 -22.86 -5.22 10.31
N ALA A 36 -22.08 -6.24 9.98
CA ALA A 36 -20.63 -6.09 9.86
C ALA A 36 -20.37 -4.91 8.92
N ALA A 37 -19.58 -3.94 9.38
CA ALA A 37 -19.26 -2.75 8.58
C ALA A 37 -18.70 -3.19 7.22
N GLU A 38 -19.20 -2.56 6.15
CA GLU A 38 -18.74 -2.86 4.80
C GLU A 38 -17.22 -2.64 4.73
N GLY A 39 -16.50 -3.69 4.31
CA GLY A 39 -15.04 -3.65 4.20
C GLY A 39 -14.25 -3.77 5.51
N GLY A 40 -14.76 -4.47 6.54
CA GLY A 40 -13.93 -5.02 7.64
C GLY A 40 -13.40 -4.04 8.68
N ASP A 41 -12.51 -4.51 9.57
CA ASP A 41 -11.85 -3.69 10.61
C ASP A 41 -10.80 -2.76 10.01
N LEU A 42 -11.03 -1.45 10.15
CA LEU A 42 -10.12 -0.38 9.77
C LEU A 42 -9.46 0.19 11.03
N VAL A 43 -8.13 0.22 11.04
CA VAL A 43 -7.34 0.57 12.21
C VAL A 43 -6.46 1.78 11.89
N ILE A 44 -6.72 2.89 12.57
CA ILE A 44 -5.76 4.00 12.61
C ILE A 44 -4.62 3.61 13.53
N ALA A 45 -3.40 3.62 13.00
CA ALA A 45 -2.20 3.24 13.73
C ALA A 45 -1.30 4.45 14.03
N ASN A 46 -0.57 4.40 15.13
CA ASN A 46 0.63 5.19 15.34
C ASN A 46 1.79 4.53 14.61
N VAL A 47 2.65 5.35 14.00
CA VAL A 47 4.00 4.92 13.62
C VAL A 47 4.89 5.03 14.85
N LEU A 48 5.57 3.95 15.20
CA LEU A 48 6.60 3.97 16.23
C LEU A 48 7.96 4.13 15.56
N TRP A 49 8.69 5.17 15.95
CA TRP A 49 10.08 5.38 15.58
C TRP A 49 10.99 4.99 16.74
N ARG A 50 12.18 4.52 16.41
CA ARG A 50 13.27 4.39 17.38
C ARG A 50 14.30 5.48 17.10
N VAL A 51 14.70 6.17 18.15
CA VAL A 51 15.71 7.24 18.10
C VAL A 51 16.76 6.99 19.18
N ALA A 52 17.94 7.59 19.02
CA ALA A 52 18.98 7.59 20.04
C ALA A 52 19.01 8.96 20.74
N VAL A 53 18.83 8.97 22.06
CA VAL A 53 18.88 10.19 22.88
C VAL A 53 20.13 10.22 23.77
N GLY A 54 20.55 11.43 24.17
CA GLY A 54 21.67 11.62 25.09
C GLY A 54 23.06 11.32 24.52
N SER A 55 24.06 11.34 25.41
CA SER A 55 25.49 11.13 25.09
C SER A 55 25.94 9.67 25.20
N ARG A 56 25.16 8.84 25.90
CA ARG A 56 25.19 7.37 25.83
C ARG A 56 23.95 7.01 25.02
N PRO A 57 24.05 6.25 23.91
CA PRO A 57 22.91 6.07 23.01
C PRO A 57 21.81 5.30 23.73
N ASP A 58 20.85 6.04 24.28
CA ASP A 58 19.63 5.58 24.93
C ASP A 58 18.57 5.39 23.83
N LEU A 59 18.18 4.14 23.60
CA LEU A 59 17.28 3.76 22.52
C LEU A 59 15.82 4.00 22.90
N MET A 60 15.38 5.23 22.68
CA MET A 60 14.02 5.66 22.93
C MET A 60 13.07 5.32 21.76
N THR A 61 11.95 4.66 22.07
CA THR A 61 10.80 4.58 21.15
C THR A 61 9.97 5.86 21.23
N THR A 62 9.43 6.36 20.12
CA THR A 62 8.52 7.52 20.11
C THR A 62 7.44 7.39 19.06
N ASN A 63 6.26 7.93 19.34
CA ASN A 63 5.21 8.20 18.35
C ASN A 63 5.05 9.71 18.07
N ASN A 64 5.94 10.54 18.62
CA ASN A 64 5.93 11.97 18.50
C ASN A 64 6.86 12.41 17.34
N PRO A 65 6.33 13.03 16.27
CA PRO A 65 7.14 13.46 15.13
C PRO A 65 8.20 14.51 15.51
N ALA A 66 7.97 15.33 16.55
CA ALA A 66 8.94 16.33 16.98
C ALA A 66 10.20 15.67 17.57
N GLU A 67 10.03 14.64 18.41
CA GLU A 67 11.15 13.88 18.97
C GLU A 67 11.89 13.10 17.87
N ARG A 68 11.14 12.47 16.95
CA ARG A 68 11.71 11.80 15.76
C ARG A 68 12.62 12.73 14.96
N ASP A 69 12.20 13.97 14.76
CA ASP A 69 12.95 14.94 13.94
C ASP A 69 14.08 15.63 14.72
N GLN A 70 14.04 15.59 16.07
CA GLN A 70 15.05 16.18 16.94
C GLN A 70 16.27 15.27 17.14
N PHE A 71 16.08 13.95 17.14
CA PHE A 71 17.11 12.98 17.51
C PHE A 71 17.57 12.12 16.33
N PRO A 72 18.81 11.59 16.36
CA PRO A 72 19.24 10.56 15.41
C PRO A 72 18.25 9.40 15.36
N VAL A 73 17.71 9.11 14.17
CA VAL A 73 16.61 8.18 13.99
C VAL A 73 17.06 6.89 13.32
N ASP A 74 16.79 5.76 13.97
CA ASP A 74 16.96 4.42 13.39
C ASP A 74 15.89 4.12 12.35
N GLY A 75 14.68 4.66 12.56
CA GLY A 75 13.56 4.63 11.64
C GLY A 75 12.28 4.03 12.21
N GLN A 76 11.35 3.64 11.34
CA GLN A 76 10.05 3.08 11.76
C GLN A 76 10.25 1.64 12.24
N THR A 77 9.93 1.35 13.49
CA THR A 77 9.99 -0.03 14.00
C THR A 77 8.68 -0.75 13.74
N HIS A 78 7.53 -0.13 14.02
CA HIS A 78 6.22 -0.77 13.91
C HIS A 78 5.08 0.21 13.61
N TYR A 79 3.97 -0.31 13.09
CA TYR A 79 2.65 0.29 13.24
C TYR A 79 1.90 -0.36 14.39
N VAL A 80 1.37 0.47 15.29
CA VAL A 80 0.63 0.04 16.48
C VAL A 80 -0.73 0.72 16.49
N PRO A 81 -1.85 0.03 16.76
CA PRO A 81 -3.16 0.68 16.87
C PRO A 81 -3.12 1.92 17.78
N LYS A 82 -3.66 3.05 17.29
CA LYS A 82 -3.65 4.33 18.01
C LYS A 82 -4.59 4.35 19.21
N HIS A 83 -5.69 3.59 19.12
CA HIS A 83 -6.76 3.60 20.11
C HIS A 83 -6.92 2.26 20.79
N ALA A 84 -7.35 2.31 22.06
CA ALA A 84 -7.78 1.14 22.81
C ALA A 84 -8.90 0.39 22.06
N GLY A 85 -9.01 -0.92 22.31
CA GLY A 85 -10.04 -1.74 21.71
C GLY A 85 -9.95 -3.18 22.18
N SER A 86 -10.92 -4.00 21.75
CA SER A 86 -10.93 -5.42 22.08
C SER A 86 -9.64 -6.11 21.62
N GLY A 87 -9.05 -6.91 22.51
CA GLY A 87 -7.80 -7.64 22.24
C GLY A 87 -6.55 -6.75 22.16
N ARG A 88 -6.60 -5.49 22.61
CA ARG A 88 -5.47 -4.55 22.61
C ARG A 88 -5.16 -4.07 24.03
N SER A 89 -3.89 -3.85 24.35
CA SER A 89 -3.44 -3.33 25.65
C SER A 89 -2.54 -2.12 25.46
N ALA A 90 -2.56 -1.16 26.38
CA ALA A 90 -1.68 0.00 26.31
C ALA A 90 -0.20 -0.42 26.34
N LEU A 91 0.60 0.27 25.54
CA LEU A 91 2.06 0.26 25.58
C LEU A 91 2.52 1.65 26.00
N TYR A 92 3.31 1.72 27.06
CA TYR A 92 3.83 2.94 27.63
C TYR A 92 5.32 3.07 27.32
N ARG A 93 5.73 4.31 27.07
CA ARG A 93 7.13 4.68 27.20
C ARG A 93 7.42 5.07 28.63
N LEU A 94 8.46 4.50 29.19
CA LEU A 94 8.92 4.74 30.55
C LEU A 94 10.32 5.35 30.52
N HIS A 95 10.63 6.21 31.49
CA HIS A 95 11.91 6.91 31.60
C HIS A 95 12.44 6.86 33.02
N ASN A 96 13.75 6.65 33.17
CA ASN A 96 14.45 6.76 34.43
C ASN A 96 15.70 7.66 34.28
N PRO A 97 15.71 8.89 34.84
CA PRO A 97 16.83 9.80 34.70
C PRO A 97 18.08 9.43 35.53
N ASN A 98 17.98 8.42 36.41
CA ASN A 98 19.03 8.01 37.34
C ASN A 98 19.44 6.54 37.15
N TRP A 99 19.14 5.94 36.00
CA TRP A 99 19.45 4.55 35.71
C TRP A 99 20.95 4.32 35.45
N ASN A 100 21.60 3.48 36.27
CA ASN A 100 23.02 3.10 36.11
C ASN A 100 23.98 4.26 35.82
N GLY A 101 23.78 5.40 36.50
CA GLY A 101 24.60 6.60 36.33
C GLY A 101 24.33 7.37 35.04
N GLY A 102 23.12 7.24 34.46
CA GLY A 102 22.63 7.96 33.29
C GLY A 102 21.10 7.98 33.20
N SER A 103 20.59 8.36 32.04
CA SER A 103 19.18 8.28 31.64
C SER A 103 18.95 7.01 30.83
N ASP A 104 17.74 6.45 30.92
CA ASP A 104 17.34 5.27 30.15
C ASP A 104 15.83 5.29 29.86
N HIS A 105 15.45 4.82 28.66
CA HIS A 105 14.05 4.63 28.26
C HIS A 105 13.75 3.16 28.01
N MET A 106 12.58 2.72 28.45
CA MET A 106 12.06 1.40 28.08
C MET A 106 10.59 1.43 27.71
N ASP A 107 10.16 0.43 26.94
CA ASP A 107 8.76 0.22 26.64
C ASP A 107 8.16 -0.86 27.56
N SER A 108 6.93 -0.65 28.02
CA SER A 108 6.24 -1.59 28.90
C SER A 108 4.73 -1.55 28.75
N ARG A 109 4.08 -2.67 29.09
CA ARG A 109 2.63 -2.73 29.30
C ARG A 109 2.17 -2.24 30.67
N THR A 110 3.10 -2.07 31.60
CA THR A 110 2.83 -1.68 32.98
C THR A 110 3.33 -0.26 33.17
N ALA A 111 2.42 0.67 33.46
CA ALA A 111 2.82 2.01 33.86
C ALA A 111 3.65 1.94 35.15
N GLY A 112 4.75 2.70 35.21
CA GLY A 112 5.61 2.77 36.39
C GLY A 112 6.50 1.55 36.64
N GLU A 113 6.74 0.69 35.64
CA GLU A 113 7.49 -0.57 35.85
C GLU A 113 8.89 -0.32 36.42
N ALA A 114 9.28 -1.12 37.42
CA ALA A 114 10.62 -1.15 38.00
C ALA A 114 11.19 0.22 38.44
N GLY A 115 10.31 1.15 38.85
CA GLY A 115 10.72 2.48 39.31
C GLY A 115 10.97 3.49 38.19
N PHE A 116 10.75 3.12 36.92
CA PHE A 116 10.72 4.09 35.82
C PHE A 116 9.44 4.92 35.91
N GLY A 117 9.52 6.21 35.59
CA GLY A 117 8.34 7.06 35.44
C GLY A 117 7.63 6.79 34.12
N THR A 118 6.30 6.81 34.11
CA THR A 118 5.54 6.77 32.85
C THR A 118 5.50 8.15 32.22
N GLU A 119 5.96 8.26 30.98
CA GLU A 119 5.85 9.50 30.22
C GLU A 119 4.49 9.57 29.51
N TYR A 120 4.20 8.62 28.61
CA TYR A 120 2.93 8.54 27.88
C TYR A 120 2.71 7.18 27.21
N ALA A 121 1.51 6.99 26.64
CA ALA A 121 1.16 5.80 25.86
C ALA A 121 1.62 5.92 24.39
N LEU A 122 2.43 4.98 23.94
CA LEU A 122 2.90 4.86 22.56
C LEU A 122 1.79 4.35 21.62
N GLY A 123 0.88 3.53 22.14
CA GLY A 123 -0.25 2.96 21.40
C GLY A 123 -0.85 1.76 22.12
N TYR A 124 -1.60 0.96 21.37
CA TYR A 124 -2.34 -0.20 21.90
C TYR A 124 -2.07 -1.46 21.06
N PRO A 125 -0.89 -2.10 21.17
CA PRO A 125 -0.59 -3.34 20.46
C PRO A 125 -1.60 -4.44 20.78
N TYR A 126 -1.71 -5.41 19.89
CA TYR A 126 -2.58 -6.57 20.10
C TYR A 126 -2.00 -7.48 21.18
N THR A 127 -2.87 -8.08 21.97
CA THR A 127 -2.53 -9.04 23.03
C THR A 127 -2.30 -10.46 22.49
N SER A 128 -2.71 -10.72 21.26
CA SER A 128 -2.51 -11.97 20.52
C SER A 128 -2.10 -11.69 19.08
N GLN A 129 -1.46 -12.66 18.43
CA GLN A 129 -1.01 -12.51 17.06
C GLN A 129 -2.19 -12.39 16.11
N ALA A 130 -2.21 -11.29 15.34
CA ALA A 130 -3.11 -11.07 14.21
C ALA A 130 -2.35 -11.14 12.89
N ALA A 131 -3.07 -11.17 11.76
CA ALA A 131 -2.47 -11.21 10.43
C ALA A 131 -1.46 -10.08 10.22
N GLY A 132 -0.20 -10.46 9.93
CA GLY A 132 0.89 -9.53 9.64
C GLY A 132 1.53 -8.88 10.85
N THR A 133 1.01 -9.14 12.04
CA THR A 133 1.62 -8.66 13.26
C THR A 133 2.71 -9.62 13.71
N GLN A 134 3.75 -9.07 14.30
CA GLN A 134 4.86 -9.80 14.89
C GLN A 134 5.03 -9.38 16.35
N PRO A 135 5.63 -10.26 17.18
CA PRO A 135 6.07 -9.92 18.52
C PRO A 135 6.91 -8.65 18.56
N TYR A 136 6.50 -7.76 19.45
CA TYR A 136 7.26 -6.61 19.91
C TYR A 136 8.12 -7.03 21.12
N LEU A 137 9.44 -6.85 21.05
CA LEU A 137 10.40 -7.40 22.02
C LEU A 137 11.20 -6.28 22.71
N ARG A 138 11.23 -6.29 24.06
CA ARG A 138 12.16 -5.47 24.85
C ARG A 138 13.50 -6.17 24.87
N THR A 139 14.53 -5.35 24.73
CA THR A 139 15.92 -5.76 24.75
C THR A 139 16.68 -4.94 25.77
N PHE A 140 17.74 -5.53 26.32
CA PHE A 140 18.63 -4.88 27.27
C PHE A 140 20.07 -5.05 26.85
N ASN A 141 20.81 -3.95 26.93
CA ASN A 141 22.21 -3.88 26.60
C ASN A 141 23.04 -4.16 27.84
N GLY A 142 23.59 -5.36 27.94
CA GLY A 142 24.45 -5.75 29.08
C GLY A 142 25.74 -4.94 29.20
N CYS A 143 26.16 -4.23 28.15
CA CYS A 143 27.38 -3.41 28.15
C CYS A 143 27.14 -1.98 28.66
N THR A 144 25.95 -1.42 28.45
CA THR A 144 25.63 -0.02 28.82
C THR A 144 24.55 0.10 29.88
N GLY A 145 23.79 -0.97 30.13
CA GLY A 145 22.59 -0.95 30.95
C GLY A 145 21.35 -0.38 30.25
N ASP A 146 21.42 -0.09 28.94
CA ASP A 146 20.35 0.56 28.19
C ASP A 146 19.23 -0.42 27.81
N HIS A 147 17.97 0.02 27.87
CA HIS A 147 16.87 -0.72 27.28
C HIS A 147 16.59 -0.25 25.85
N GLY A 148 15.93 -1.10 25.10
CA GLY A 148 15.44 -0.74 23.78
C GLY A 148 14.38 -1.70 23.30
N THR A 149 13.84 -1.42 22.13
CA THR A 149 12.83 -2.27 21.51
C THR A 149 13.20 -2.63 20.08
N ARG A 150 12.97 -3.89 19.71
CA ARG A 150 13.16 -4.40 18.35
C ARG A 150 11.98 -5.23 17.84
N SER A 151 11.92 -5.39 16.52
CA SER A 151 11.07 -6.39 15.89
C SER A 151 11.69 -7.78 16.04
N GLN A 152 10.88 -8.85 16.08
CA GLN A 152 11.40 -10.23 16.11
C GLN A 152 12.39 -10.53 14.97
N ASN A 153 12.14 -9.98 13.78
CA ASN A 153 12.96 -10.19 12.58
C ASN A 153 14.17 -9.26 12.48
N GLU A 154 14.33 -8.31 13.41
CA GLU A 154 15.53 -7.49 13.53
C GLU A 154 16.56 -8.29 14.34
N GLY A 155 17.73 -8.60 13.78
CA GLY A 155 18.79 -9.25 14.55
C GLY A 155 19.21 -8.41 15.78
N PRO A 156 19.64 -9.03 16.89
CA PRO A 156 20.06 -8.28 18.06
C PRO A 156 21.24 -7.35 17.71
N LYS A 157 21.19 -6.11 18.21
CA LYS A 157 22.35 -5.21 18.17
C LYS A 157 23.43 -5.71 19.12
N SER A 158 24.68 -5.31 18.89
CA SER A 158 25.79 -5.69 19.77
C SER A 158 25.47 -5.40 21.25
N CYS A 159 25.73 -6.37 22.12
CA CYS A 159 25.42 -6.37 23.55
C CYS A 159 23.93 -6.37 23.95
N TYR A 160 22.99 -6.24 23.00
CA TYR A 160 21.56 -6.33 23.30
C TYR A 160 21.09 -7.78 23.31
N GLY A 161 20.52 -8.21 24.44
CA GLY A 161 19.79 -9.47 24.57
C GLY A 161 18.29 -9.22 24.75
N ASP A 162 17.45 -10.19 24.39
CA ASP A 162 16.02 -10.13 24.69
C ASP A 162 15.79 -10.34 26.18
N GLU A 163 15.01 -9.47 26.82
CA GLU A 163 14.74 -9.59 28.26
C GLU A 163 13.48 -10.40 28.59
N SER A 164 12.56 -10.53 27.64
CA SER A 164 11.22 -10.97 27.97
C SER A 164 10.51 -11.68 26.82
N ALA A 165 9.40 -12.32 27.19
CA ALA A 165 8.34 -12.63 26.24
C ALA A 165 7.74 -11.34 25.64
N SER A 166 7.10 -11.47 24.48
CA SER A 166 6.49 -10.37 23.76
C SER A 166 5.54 -9.50 24.61
N TYR A 167 5.63 -8.17 24.48
CA TYR A 167 4.70 -7.22 25.09
C TYR A 167 3.45 -6.95 24.25
N GLY A 168 3.29 -7.69 23.16
CA GLY A 168 2.17 -7.56 22.24
C GLY A 168 2.62 -7.69 20.80
N TYR A 169 1.63 -7.61 19.92
CA TYR A 169 1.80 -7.83 18.50
C TYR A 169 1.46 -6.56 17.73
N ALA A 170 2.34 -6.20 16.81
CA ALA A 170 2.25 -5.00 16.00
C ALA A 170 2.75 -5.28 14.59
N TRP A 171 2.41 -4.45 13.61
CA TRP A 171 2.90 -4.66 12.25
C TRP A 171 4.35 -4.16 12.14
N PRO A 172 5.34 -5.04 11.88
CA PRO A 172 6.74 -4.63 11.83
C PRO A 172 6.99 -3.74 10.61
N ARG A 173 7.95 -2.82 10.77
CA ARG A 173 8.45 -1.90 9.75
C ARG A 173 9.95 -2.06 9.56
N TYR A 174 10.45 -1.45 8.50
CA TYR A 174 11.80 -1.69 7.97
C TYR A 174 12.79 -0.59 8.38
N LEU A 175 12.65 -0.04 9.59
CA LEU A 175 13.53 1.01 10.11
C LEU A 175 13.64 2.18 9.11
N ASN A 176 14.85 2.67 8.84
CA ASN A 176 15.10 3.74 7.88
C ASN A 176 15.44 3.21 6.47
N THR A 177 14.94 2.03 6.11
CA THR A 177 15.17 1.42 4.80
C THR A 177 14.05 1.77 3.82
N ALA A 178 14.41 2.37 2.68
CA ALA A 178 13.44 2.68 1.61
C ALA A 178 13.09 1.46 0.75
N THR A 179 14.05 0.55 0.56
CA THR A 179 13.92 -0.64 -0.29
C THR A 179 14.58 -1.86 0.33
N SER A 180 13.87 -2.99 0.30
CA SER A 180 14.41 -4.30 0.63
C SER A 180 13.87 -5.28 -0.40
N LEU A 181 14.68 -5.52 -1.44
CA LEU A 181 14.22 -6.12 -2.68
C LEU A 181 14.42 -7.64 -2.68
N ALA A 182 13.39 -8.37 -3.08
CA ALA A 182 13.50 -9.77 -3.44
C ALA A 182 13.27 -9.93 -4.94
N SER A 183 14.31 -10.37 -5.64
CA SER A 183 14.30 -10.45 -7.11
C SER A 183 14.02 -11.85 -7.63
N LEU A 184 13.44 -11.92 -8.83
CA LEU A 184 13.25 -13.14 -9.61
C LEU A 184 13.57 -12.81 -11.08
N SER A 185 14.30 -13.71 -11.74
CA SER A 185 14.65 -13.56 -13.15
C SER A 185 14.31 -14.82 -13.95
N ALA A 186 13.56 -14.67 -15.03
CA ALA A 186 13.29 -15.72 -16.01
C ALA A 186 12.72 -15.10 -17.31
N GLY A 187 12.89 -15.80 -18.43
CA GLY A 187 12.34 -15.34 -19.71
C GLY A 187 12.89 -13.99 -20.21
N GLY A 188 14.09 -13.61 -19.75
CA GLY A 188 14.71 -12.31 -20.06
C GLY A 188 14.19 -11.14 -19.21
N VAL A 189 13.25 -11.37 -18.30
CA VAL A 189 12.71 -10.37 -17.36
C VAL A 189 13.32 -10.59 -15.98
N THR A 190 13.67 -9.49 -15.32
CA THR A 190 13.96 -9.45 -13.89
C THR A 190 12.93 -8.58 -13.20
N ILE A 191 12.22 -9.14 -12.21
CA ILE A 191 11.32 -8.39 -11.34
C ILE A 191 11.91 -8.27 -9.94
N SER A 192 11.55 -7.22 -9.20
CA SER A 192 11.84 -7.11 -7.78
C SER A 192 10.62 -6.64 -7.00
N SER A 193 10.17 -7.45 -6.04
CA SER A 193 9.17 -7.07 -5.05
C SER A 193 9.87 -6.37 -3.87
N ASN A 194 9.34 -5.24 -3.41
CA ASN A 194 9.92 -4.51 -2.27
C ASN A 194 9.19 -4.85 -0.96
N ARG A 195 9.90 -5.45 0.00
CA ARG A 195 9.36 -5.82 1.31
C ARG A 195 8.88 -4.61 2.12
N VAL A 196 9.49 -3.45 1.92
CA VAL A 196 9.12 -2.19 2.61
C VAL A 196 7.71 -1.74 2.24
N THR A 197 7.26 -2.06 1.03
CA THR A 197 6.01 -1.61 0.41
C THR A 197 5.05 -2.77 0.15
N GLY A 198 4.81 -3.60 1.17
CA GLY A 198 3.86 -4.73 1.08
C GLY A 198 4.18 -5.77 0.01
N GLY A 199 5.38 -5.74 -0.59
CA GLY A 199 5.77 -6.63 -1.67
C GLY A 199 5.39 -6.14 -3.06
N ALA A 200 4.86 -4.93 -3.25
CA ALA A 200 4.58 -4.39 -4.58
C ALA A 200 5.83 -4.43 -5.50
N LEU A 201 5.63 -4.54 -6.83
CA LEU A 201 6.74 -4.60 -7.76
C LEU A 201 7.39 -3.23 -7.92
N TRP A 202 8.59 -3.12 -7.37
CA TRP A 202 9.47 -1.95 -7.45
C TRP A 202 10.20 -1.89 -8.79
N ASN A 203 10.60 -3.06 -9.30
CA ASN A 203 11.33 -3.17 -10.55
C ASN A 203 10.64 -4.16 -11.49
N TRP A 204 10.60 -3.80 -12.76
CA TRP A 204 10.41 -4.69 -13.90
C TRP A 204 11.44 -4.32 -14.98
N THR A 205 12.47 -5.15 -15.15
CA THR A 205 13.57 -4.89 -16.08
C THR A 205 13.57 -5.93 -17.20
N HIS A 206 13.63 -5.47 -18.45
CA HIS A 206 13.76 -6.32 -19.64
C HIS A 206 14.63 -5.60 -20.69
N ASN A 207 15.62 -6.31 -21.26
CA ASN A 207 16.57 -5.77 -22.25
C ASN A 207 17.19 -4.43 -21.80
N GLY A 208 17.70 -4.39 -20.56
CA GLY A 208 18.33 -3.21 -19.96
C GLY A 208 17.39 -2.04 -19.67
N THR A 209 16.08 -2.19 -19.89
CA THR A 209 15.09 -1.13 -19.66
C THR A 209 14.32 -1.41 -18.39
N GLN A 210 14.30 -0.46 -17.46
CA GLN A 210 13.40 -0.44 -16.31
C GLN A 210 12.12 0.29 -16.69
N TYR A 211 10.96 -0.33 -16.44
CA TYR A 211 9.67 0.19 -16.87
C TYR A 211 8.96 0.98 -15.77
N ILE A 212 9.12 0.59 -14.51
CA ILE A 212 8.31 1.10 -13.39
C ILE A 212 8.78 2.49 -12.94
N ASN A 213 7.81 3.34 -12.60
CA ASN A 213 7.99 4.61 -11.91
C ASN A 213 7.72 4.43 -10.40
N ASN A 214 8.62 4.96 -9.56
CA ASN A 214 8.61 4.82 -8.10
C ASN A 214 8.52 6.17 -7.37
N LEU A 215 7.96 7.23 -7.98
CA LEU A 215 7.82 8.54 -7.34
C LEU A 215 6.99 8.49 -6.04
N ASP A 216 6.11 7.52 -5.87
CA ASP A 216 5.55 7.21 -4.54
C ASP A 216 5.11 5.75 -4.53
N TYR A 217 4.67 5.26 -3.37
CA TYR A 217 4.21 3.88 -3.25
C TYR A 217 2.92 3.63 -4.03
N GLY A 218 2.16 4.65 -4.42
CA GLY A 218 1.00 4.51 -5.31
C GLY A 218 1.36 4.18 -6.77
N ARG A 219 2.62 4.37 -7.20
CA ARG A 219 3.03 4.26 -8.61
C ARG A 219 3.58 2.90 -9.07
N GLN A 220 3.90 2.00 -8.14
CA GLN A 220 4.45 0.68 -8.44
C GLN A 220 3.50 -0.22 -9.24
N LEU A 221 4.02 -1.31 -9.82
CA LEU A 221 3.16 -2.36 -10.40
C LEU A 221 2.55 -3.19 -9.24
N GLN A 222 1.26 -2.98 -9.00
CA GLN A 222 0.59 -3.41 -7.76
C GLN A 222 -0.92 -3.61 -7.96
N SER A 223 -1.59 -4.01 -6.87
CA SER A 223 -3.05 -4.00 -6.79
C SER A 223 -3.57 -2.96 -5.79
N SER A 224 -4.80 -2.50 -6.03
CA SER A 224 -5.54 -1.63 -5.12
C SER A 224 -7.05 -1.94 -5.20
N LEU A 225 -7.81 -1.42 -4.25
CA LEU A 225 -9.27 -1.51 -4.23
C LEU A 225 -9.91 -0.13 -4.15
N PHE A 226 -11.13 -0.02 -4.64
CA PHE A 226 -11.98 1.16 -4.50
C PHE A 226 -13.37 0.70 -4.09
N PHE A 227 -13.86 1.12 -2.94
CA PHE A 227 -15.22 0.83 -2.50
C PHE A 227 -15.75 1.93 -1.58
N SER A 228 -17.07 1.98 -1.39
CA SER A 228 -17.67 2.93 -0.46
C SER A 228 -17.56 2.40 0.97
N ARG A 229 -17.08 3.24 1.87
CA ARG A 229 -17.06 2.98 3.31
C ARG A 229 -17.41 4.29 4.02
N ASP A 230 -18.38 4.25 4.94
CA ASP A 230 -18.76 5.42 5.75
C ASP A 230 -19.07 6.69 4.93
N GLY A 231 -19.59 6.50 3.71
CA GLY A 231 -19.91 7.60 2.79
C GLY A 231 -18.72 8.21 2.03
N VAL A 232 -17.51 7.67 2.21
CA VAL A 232 -16.30 8.06 1.48
C VAL A 232 -15.75 6.91 0.62
N THR A 233 -14.90 7.23 -0.34
CA THR A 233 -14.20 6.21 -1.15
C THR A 233 -12.97 5.72 -0.40
N ALA A 234 -13.00 4.46 0.03
CA ALA A 234 -11.84 3.71 0.49
C ALA A 234 -10.92 3.40 -0.69
N ASN A 235 -9.61 3.49 -0.48
CA ASN A 235 -8.58 3.12 -1.45
C ASN A 235 -7.43 2.30 -0.83
N PRO A 236 -7.66 1.07 -0.35
CA PRO A 236 -6.58 0.21 0.13
C PRO A 236 -5.62 -0.19 -0.99
N THR A 237 -4.32 -0.05 -0.75
CA THR A 237 -3.26 -0.35 -1.73
C THR A 237 -2.29 -1.41 -1.21
N GLU A 238 -1.74 -2.21 -2.14
CA GLU A 238 -0.72 -3.22 -1.80
C GLU A 238 0.56 -2.56 -1.29
N ALA A 239 0.93 -1.39 -1.82
CA ALA A 239 2.23 -0.78 -1.57
C ALA A 239 2.31 0.13 -0.35
N GLY A 240 1.30 0.95 -0.10
CA GLY A 240 1.37 2.02 0.88
C GLY A 240 0.55 3.25 0.52
N ASP A 241 0.69 4.32 1.30
CA ASP A 241 -0.18 5.49 1.18
C ASP A 241 0.47 6.68 0.45
N THR A 242 -0.28 7.78 0.33
CA THR A 242 0.19 9.03 -0.30
C THR A 242 1.39 9.67 0.40
N TRP A 243 1.72 9.29 1.63
CA TRP A 243 2.80 9.85 2.43
C TRP A 243 4.14 9.13 2.18
N SER A 244 4.46 8.83 0.93
CA SER A 244 5.58 7.94 0.55
C SER A 244 6.54 8.50 -0.51
N ASN A 245 6.52 9.83 -0.71
CA ASN A 245 7.36 10.50 -1.69
C ASN A 245 8.88 10.34 -1.39
N PRO A 246 9.75 10.06 -2.39
CA PRO A 246 11.17 9.88 -2.21
C PRO A 246 11.91 11.14 -1.76
N ALA A 247 11.33 12.34 -1.95
CA ALA A 247 11.83 13.59 -1.37
C ALA A 247 11.80 13.60 0.16
N TRP A 248 11.02 12.71 0.79
CA TRP A 248 11.00 12.57 2.24
C TRP A 248 11.91 11.43 2.70
N PRO A 249 12.51 11.53 3.90
CA PRO A 249 13.29 10.45 4.47
C PRO A 249 12.50 9.14 4.56
N ALA A 250 13.18 7.99 4.40
CA ALA A 250 12.53 6.68 4.39
C ALA A 250 11.73 6.41 5.68
N TYR A 251 12.22 6.86 6.83
CA TYR A 251 11.52 6.75 8.10
C TYR A 251 10.18 7.52 8.18
N ARG A 252 9.83 8.35 7.20
CA ARG A 252 8.50 8.99 7.12
C ARG A 252 7.53 8.29 6.18
N ARG A 253 8.01 7.34 5.36
CA ARG A 253 7.21 6.75 4.29
C ARG A 253 6.35 5.61 4.80
N HIS A 254 5.06 5.60 4.50
CA HIS A 254 4.18 4.52 4.94
C HIS A 254 4.01 3.45 3.86
N GLY A 255 4.62 2.29 4.09
CA GLY A 255 4.43 1.11 3.25
C GLY A 255 3.51 0.11 3.94
N SER A 256 2.69 -0.59 3.15
CA SER A 256 1.79 -1.62 3.69
C SER A 256 2.57 -2.74 4.40
N PRO A 257 2.10 -3.25 5.56
CA PRO A 257 2.70 -4.40 6.22
C PRO A 257 2.75 -5.63 5.32
N LEU A 258 3.94 -6.25 5.19
CA LEU A 258 4.13 -7.48 4.44
C LEU A 258 3.78 -8.71 5.32
N LEU A 259 2.91 -9.58 4.81
CA LEU A 259 2.56 -10.87 5.43
C LEU A 259 3.53 -11.96 5.01
N ALA A 260 3.75 -12.09 3.71
CA ALA A 260 4.55 -13.14 3.12
C ALA A 260 5.18 -12.66 1.81
N LEU A 261 6.41 -13.11 1.57
CA LEU A 261 7.07 -13.02 0.28
C LEU A 261 7.84 -14.31 0.06
N ASN A 262 7.48 -15.06 -0.98
CA ASN A 262 8.16 -16.28 -1.37
C ASN A 262 8.66 -16.14 -2.80
N THR A 263 9.93 -16.47 -3.03
CA THR A 263 10.54 -16.55 -4.36
C THR A 263 10.99 -17.98 -4.59
N ASP A 264 10.51 -18.59 -5.67
CA ASP A 264 10.97 -19.89 -6.15
C ASP A 264 11.57 -19.70 -7.54
N THR A 265 12.90 -19.75 -7.62
CA THR A 265 13.64 -19.57 -8.87
C THR A 265 13.51 -20.76 -9.81
N ALA A 266 13.33 -21.97 -9.29
CA ALA A 266 13.15 -23.18 -10.09
C ALA A 266 11.77 -23.19 -10.75
N ALA A 267 10.72 -22.85 -10.00
CA ALA A 267 9.37 -22.71 -10.51
C ALA A 267 9.14 -21.40 -11.29
N LYS A 268 10.11 -20.47 -11.26
CA LYS A 268 10.01 -19.12 -11.86
C LYS A 268 8.83 -18.33 -11.28
N THR A 269 8.56 -18.49 -9.99
CA THR A 269 7.42 -17.84 -9.31
C THR A 269 7.85 -16.93 -8.17
N GLN A 270 7.06 -15.87 -7.97
CA GLN A 270 7.14 -15.01 -6.79
C GLN A 270 5.74 -14.70 -6.29
N SER A 271 5.49 -14.87 -5.00
CA SER A 271 4.21 -14.53 -4.35
C SER A 271 4.41 -13.50 -3.26
N THR A 272 3.47 -12.56 -3.14
CA THR A 272 3.41 -11.56 -2.07
C THR A 272 2.02 -11.45 -1.48
N ARG A 273 1.93 -11.18 -0.18
CA ARG A 273 0.70 -10.81 0.52
C ARG A 273 1.01 -9.68 1.49
N SER A 274 0.16 -8.66 1.55
CA SER A 274 0.23 -7.54 2.49
C SER A 274 -1.11 -7.30 3.18
N VAL A 275 -1.06 -6.64 4.33
CA VAL A 275 -2.24 -5.98 4.90
C VAL A 275 -2.28 -4.59 4.26
N PRO A 276 -3.27 -4.29 3.39
CA PRO A 276 -3.26 -3.02 2.68
C PRO A 276 -3.57 -1.86 3.63
N ILE A 277 -2.97 -0.70 3.34
CA ILE A 277 -3.31 0.56 4.00
C ILE A 277 -4.05 1.47 3.01
N ASP A 278 -4.92 2.34 3.52
CA ASP A 278 -5.62 3.29 2.68
C ASP A 278 -4.64 4.30 2.07
N PHE A 279 -4.79 4.60 0.78
CA PHE A 279 -3.97 5.57 0.09
C PHE A 279 -4.17 7.00 0.64
N VAL A 280 -5.37 7.31 1.13
CA VAL A 280 -5.75 8.63 1.66
C VAL A 280 -6.24 8.47 3.10
N PRO A 281 -5.34 8.18 4.06
CA PRO A 281 -5.72 7.85 5.44
C PRO A 281 -6.48 8.98 6.17
N GLN A 282 -6.38 10.22 5.69
CA GLN A 282 -7.09 11.40 6.20
C GLN A 282 -8.60 11.25 6.13
N ASN A 283 -9.11 10.49 5.16
CA ASN A 283 -10.55 10.22 5.04
C ASN A 283 -11.11 9.43 6.24
N PHE A 284 -10.23 8.82 7.05
CA PHE A 284 -10.59 7.92 8.14
C PHE A 284 -10.00 8.35 9.49
N GLY A 285 -9.53 9.60 9.62
CA GLY A 285 -8.92 10.11 10.85
C GLY A 285 -7.43 9.74 11.02
N GLY A 286 -6.79 9.23 9.97
CA GLY A 286 -5.34 9.09 9.85
C GLY A 286 -4.67 10.32 9.23
N GLY A 287 -3.43 10.17 8.77
CA GLY A 287 -2.64 11.24 8.15
C GLY A 287 -1.14 10.93 8.07
N GLU A 288 -0.31 11.97 7.94
CA GLU A 288 1.15 11.86 7.74
C GLU A 288 1.85 11.03 8.82
N GLN A 289 1.31 10.96 10.03
CA GLN A 289 1.91 10.22 11.14
C GLN A 289 1.07 9.01 11.57
N ASN A 290 -0.07 8.79 10.90
CA ASN A 290 -1.06 7.82 11.31
C ASN A 290 -1.67 7.10 10.09
N PRO A 291 -1.07 6.00 9.60
CA PRO A 291 -1.66 5.23 8.50
C PRO A 291 -2.98 4.57 8.92
N ALA A 292 -3.86 4.34 7.93
CA ALA A 292 -5.13 3.65 8.10
C ALA A 292 -5.05 2.23 7.51
N ILE A 293 -5.12 1.20 8.36
CA ILE A 293 -4.80 -0.19 8.01
C ILE A 293 -6.06 -1.06 7.96
N TYR A 294 -6.27 -1.78 6.87
CA TYR A 294 -7.40 -2.72 6.72
C TYR A 294 -7.01 -4.11 7.23
N ARG A 295 -7.16 -4.34 8.54
CA ARG A 295 -6.65 -5.54 9.23
C ARG A 295 -7.18 -6.85 8.66
N ASP A 296 -8.44 -6.87 8.26
CA ASP A 296 -9.11 -8.08 7.79
C ASP A 296 -8.91 -8.33 6.28
N PHE A 297 -8.05 -7.54 5.64
CA PHE A 297 -7.73 -7.63 4.23
C PHE A 297 -6.35 -8.24 4.04
N GLN A 298 -6.21 -8.99 2.96
CA GLN A 298 -4.92 -9.33 2.41
C GLN A 298 -4.95 -9.03 0.91
N LEU A 299 -3.94 -8.35 0.43
CA LEU A 299 -3.78 -7.99 -0.97
C LEU A 299 -2.39 -8.38 -1.43
N GLY A 300 -2.26 -8.79 -2.69
CA GLY A 300 -0.96 -9.07 -3.28
C GLY A 300 -1.11 -9.86 -4.55
N LYS A 301 -0.10 -10.66 -4.87
CA LYS A 301 -0.03 -11.35 -6.15
C LYS A 301 0.71 -12.67 -6.09
N ASP A 302 0.42 -13.51 -7.08
CA ASP A 302 1.28 -14.61 -7.49
C ASP A 302 1.71 -14.36 -8.94
N ILE A 303 3.01 -14.23 -9.18
CA ILE A 303 3.60 -14.04 -10.50
C ILE A 303 4.32 -15.31 -10.92
N THR A 304 4.10 -15.73 -12.16
CA THR A 304 4.91 -16.73 -12.85
C THR A 304 5.54 -16.09 -14.07
N LEU A 305 6.88 -15.96 -14.09
CA LEU A 305 7.63 -15.46 -15.24
C LEU A 305 7.78 -16.55 -16.31
N ASP A 306 8.08 -16.15 -17.55
CA ASP A 306 8.27 -17.07 -18.69
C ASP A 306 7.07 -18.00 -18.90
N TRP A 307 5.88 -17.40 -18.84
CA TRP A 307 4.62 -18.14 -18.89
C TRP A 307 4.49 -18.92 -20.19
N GLY A 308 4.43 -20.25 -20.09
CA GLY A 308 4.37 -21.14 -21.25
C GLY A 308 5.57 -21.06 -22.18
N GLY A 309 6.74 -20.62 -21.69
CA GLY A 309 7.95 -20.46 -22.50
C GLY A 309 7.93 -19.24 -23.43
N LEU A 310 7.03 -18.27 -23.18
CA LEU A 310 6.90 -17.07 -24.01
C LEU A 310 7.94 -15.97 -23.69
N GLY A 311 8.95 -16.26 -22.88
CA GLY A 311 9.99 -15.29 -22.54
C GLY A 311 9.44 -14.19 -21.64
N PRO A 312 9.35 -12.92 -22.09
CA PRO A 312 9.03 -11.80 -21.22
C PRO A 312 7.53 -11.64 -20.92
N VAL A 313 6.77 -12.72 -21.00
CA VAL A 313 5.36 -12.79 -20.61
C VAL A 313 5.27 -13.42 -19.23
N ALA A 314 4.62 -12.75 -18.29
CA ALA A 314 4.33 -13.28 -16.97
C ALA A 314 2.83 -13.41 -16.76
N ARG A 315 2.40 -14.51 -16.15
CA ARG A 315 1.07 -14.57 -15.55
C ARG A 315 1.12 -13.78 -14.24
N TYR A 316 0.30 -12.76 -14.11
CA TYR A 316 0.12 -11.96 -12.92
C TYR A 316 -1.26 -12.27 -12.34
N GLN A 317 -1.29 -12.96 -11.21
CA GLN A 317 -2.54 -13.28 -10.54
C GLN A 317 -2.68 -12.39 -9.31
N THR A 318 -3.59 -11.43 -9.35
CA THR A 318 -3.93 -10.63 -8.16
C THR A 318 -4.68 -11.52 -7.18
N VAL A 319 -4.31 -11.46 -5.90
CA VAL A 319 -4.94 -12.23 -4.83
C VAL A 319 -5.49 -11.29 -3.77
N LEU A 320 -6.81 -11.38 -3.57
CA LEU A 320 -7.55 -10.60 -2.59
C LEU A 320 -8.19 -11.56 -1.59
N ASN A 321 -7.89 -11.43 -0.31
CA ASN A 321 -8.67 -12.00 0.77
C ASN A 321 -9.33 -10.86 1.52
N SER A 322 -10.66 -10.81 1.56
CA SER A 322 -11.40 -9.71 2.19
C SER A 322 -12.74 -10.17 2.76
N PRO A 323 -13.39 -9.35 3.61
CA PRO A 323 -14.83 -9.40 3.79
C PRO A 323 -15.57 -9.24 2.46
N ALA A 324 -16.89 -9.47 2.49
CA ALA A 324 -17.72 -9.21 1.32
C ALA A 324 -17.72 -7.70 0.99
N LEU A 325 -17.63 -7.38 -0.30
CA LEU A 325 -17.63 -6.02 -0.83
C LEU A 325 -18.74 -5.87 -1.87
N THR A 326 -19.51 -4.79 -1.77
CA THR A 326 -20.55 -4.45 -2.75
C THR A 326 -19.92 -3.60 -3.85
N TYR A 327 -19.96 -4.12 -5.08
CA TYR A 327 -19.49 -3.42 -6.27
C TYR A 327 -18.13 -2.70 -6.13
N PRO A 328 -17.07 -3.34 -5.60
CA PRO A 328 -15.74 -2.73 -5.59
C PRO A 328 -15.20 -2.57 -7.02
N GLY A 329 -14.36 -1.56 -7.22
CA GLY A 329 -13.37 -1.56 -8.30
C GLY A 329 -12.06 -2.15 -7.77
N ILE A 330 -11.47 -3.12 -8.46
CA ILE A 330 -10.20 -3.73 -8.05
C ILE A 330 -9.19 -3.58 -9.19
N GLU A 331 -8.02 -3.03 -8.91
CA GLU A 331 -6.92 -2.98 -9.88
C GLU A 331 -6.17 -4.33 -9.90
N VAL A 332 -6.24 -5.05 -11.04
CA VAL A 332 -5.81 -6.46 -11.19
C VAL A 332 -4.83 -6.72 -12.36
N PRO A 333 -3.72 -5.96 -12.56
CA PRO A 333 -3.11 -4.95 -11.70
C PRO A 333 -3.22 -3.51 -12.24
N THR A 334 -2.53 -2.59 -11.58
CA THR A 334 -2.14 -1.27 -12.09
C THR A 334 -0.62 -1.17 -12.20
N ALA A 335 -0.10 -0.34 -13.12
CA ALA A 335 1.29 0.08 -13.11
C ALA A 335 1.45 1.51 -13.63
N TYR A 336 2.35 2.28 -13.00
CA TYR A 336 2.85 3.51 -13.58
C TYR A 336 4.22 3.23 -14.21
N LEU A 337 4.32 3.68 -15.45
CA LEU A 337 5.49 3.58 -16.29
C LEU A 337 6.16 4.94 -16.37
N ARG A 338 7.46 4.93 -16.59
CA ARG A 338 8.26 6.14 -16.80
C ARG A 338 7.79 6.89 -18.06
N ALA A 339 8.06 8.19 -18.12
CA ALA A 339 7.46 9.07 -19.13
C ALA A 339 7.88 8.79 -20.58
N GLU A 340 8.98 8.05 -20.81
CA GLU A 340 9.38 7.63 -22.16
C GLU A 340 8.33 6.73 -22.84
N PHE A 341 7.49 6.06 -22.05
CA PHE A 341 6.38 5.24 -22.55
C PHE A 341 5.14 6.10 -22.78
N ASN A 342 5.07 6.77 -23.94
CA ASN A 342 4.08 7.81 -24.23
C ASN A 342 3.14 7.52 -25.41
N ARG A 343 3.24 6.33 -26.02
CA ARG A 343 2.32 5.84 -27.07
C ARG A 343 1.37 4.82 -26.47
N TYR A 344 0.08 4.94 -26.76
CA TYR A 344 -0.96 4.16 -26.09
C TYR A 344 -1.80 3.40 -27.10
N PHE A 345 -2.09 2.13 -26.85
CA PHE A 345 -2.85 1.29 -27.76
C PHE A 345 -3.83 0.39 -27.01
N THR A 346 -4.93 0.06 -27.68
CA THR A 346 -5.77 -1.09 -27.36
C THR A 346 -5.54 -2.18 -28.40
N TYR A 347 -5.57 -3.44 -27.97
CA TYR A 347 -5.47 -4.59 -28.85
C TYR A 347 -6.63 -5.55 -28.59
N ASP A 348 -7.52 -5.71 -29.57
CA ASP A 348 -8.52 -6.77 -29.56
C ASP A 348 -7.92 -8.04 -30.16
N ALA A 349 -7.72 -9.07 -29.34
CA ALA A 349 -7.07 -10.30 -29.79
C ALA A 349 -8.01 -11.15 -30.65
N VAL A 350 -9.34 -10.99 -30.59
CA VAL A 350 -10.27 -11.75 -31.43
C VAL A 350 -10.18 -11.28 -32.87
N SER A 351 -10.36 -9.98 -33.09
CA SER A 351 -10.24 -9.36 -34.40
C SER A 351 -8.79 -9.08 -34.81
N GLN A 352 -7.83 -9.33 -33.92
CA GLN A 352 -6.40 -9.03 -34.08
C GLN A 352 -6.12 -7.56 -34.45
N THR A 353 -6.96 -6.66 -33.95
CA THR A 353 -6.93 -5.24 -34.30
C THR A 353 -6.18 -4.44 -33.25
N LEU A 354 -5.07 -3.82 -33.66
CA LEU A 354 -4.37 -2.80 -32.89
C LEU A 354 -4.97 -1.43 -33.21
N THR A 355 -5.33 -0.67 -32.19
CA THR A 355 -5.79 0.71 -32.35
C THR A 355 -4.97 1.65 -31.48
N GLU A 356 -4.33 2.62 -32.11
CA GLU A 356 -3.66 3.69 -31.38
C GLU A 356 -4.65 4.64 -30.72
N ARG A 357 -4.41 4.94 -29.45
CA ARG A 357 -5.22 5.82 -28.61
C ARG A 357 -4.43 6.99 -28.05
N THR A 358 -3.17 7.19 -28.46
CA THR A 358 -2.27 8.24 -27.93
C THR A 358 -2.90 9.62 -27.78
N ASN A 359 -3.84 10.01 -28.65
CA ASN A 359 -4.49 11.33 -28.61
C ASN A 359 -5.67 11.45 -27.62
N PHE A 360 -5.82 10.53 -26.65
CA PHE A 360 -6.84 10.67 -25.60
C PHE A 360 -6.42 11.67 -24.53
N GLY A 361 -7.37 12.48 -24.04
CA GLY A 361 -7.22 13.33 -22.86
C GLY A 361 -6.11 14.38 -22.95
N GLN A 362 -6.10 15.30 -21.99
CA GLN A 362 -4.93 16.12 -21.74
C GLN A 362 -4.03 15.41 -20.74
N CYS A 363 -2.76 15.77 -20.68
CA CYS A 363 -1.96 15.25 -19.59
C CYS A 363 -2.54 15.86 -18.29
N SER A 364 -3.01 15.04 -17.35
CA SER A 364 -3.57 15.44 -16.04
C SER A 364 -3.94 14.20 -15.25
N ASP A 365 -3.89 14.28 -13.91
CA ASP A 365 -4.17 13.14 -13.03
C ASP A 365 -5.59 12.56 -13.16
N ALA A 366 -6.51 13.28 -13.80
CA ALA A 366 -7.90 12.87 -14.04
C ALA A 366 -8.17 12.40 -15.47
N SER A 367 -7.24 12.56 -16.42
CA SER A 367 -7.48 12.20 -17.84
C SER A 367 -7.13 10.75 -18.11
N TYR A 368 -8.15 9.98 -18.47
CA TYR A 368 -8.00 8.58 -18.86
C TYR A 368 -8.79 8.22 -20.10
N PHE A 369 -8.31 7.18 -20.78
CA PHE A 369 -9.08 6.45 -21.76
C PHE A 369 -9.51 5.13 -21.15
N SER A 370 -10.80 4.81 -21.26
CA SER A 370 -11.38 3.55 -20.83
C SER A 370 -11.70 2.68 -22.04
N TRP A 371 -11.43 1.39 -21.90
CA TRP A 371 -11.74 0.39 -22.89
C TRP A 371 -12.15 -0.91 -22.23
N THR A 372 -13.28 -1.45 -22.66
CA THR A 372 -13.72 -2.79 -22.28
C THR A 372 -13.34 -3.75 -23.41
N PRO A 373 -12.48 -4.76 -23.16
CA PRO A 373 -12.17 -5.75 -24.18
C PRO A 373 -13.46 -6.48 -24.58
N PRO A 374 -13.83 -6.54 -25.88
CA PRO A 374 -15.08 -7.20 -26.31
C PRO A 374 -15.14 -8.68 -25.90
N ASN A 375 -13.99 -9.35 -25.94
CA ASN A 375 -13.85 -10.74 -25.50
C ASN A 375 -12.54 -10.94 -24.77
N ARG A 376 -11.40 -10.81 -25.46
CA ARG A 376 -10.06 -10.86 -24.88
C ARG A 376 -9.15 -9.88 -25.58
N GLY A 377 -8.19 -9.33 -24.85
CA GLY A 377 -7.27 -8.37 -25.42
C GLY A 377 -6.48 -7.65 -24.34
N GLY A 378 -5.90 -6.51 -24.71
CA GLY A 378 -5.02 -5.80 -23.80
C GLY A 378 -4.85 -4.33 -24.13
N VAL A 379 -4.23 -3.63 -23.20
CA VAL A 379 -3.69 -2.29 -23.42
C VAL A 379 -2.17 -2.36 -23.49
N ILE A 380 -1.59 -1.55 -24.35
CA ILE A 380 -0.15 -1.48 -24.61
C ILE A 380 0.29 -0.03 -24.43
N ILE A 381 1.31 0.21 -23.62
CA ILE A 381 1.97 1.52 -23.52
C ILE A 381 3.40 1.34 -23.99
N ALA A 382 3.79 2.09 -25.02
CA ALA A 382 5.06 1.97 -25.72
C ALA A 382 5.84 3.28 -25.75
N ASN A 383 7.13 3.18 -25.97
CA ASN A 383 7.97 4.32 -26.28
C ASN A 383 7.73 4.82 -27.72
N ALA A 384 8.30 5.98 -28.05
CA ALA A 384 8.03 6.66 -29.31
C ALA A 384 8.34 5.82 -30.57
N ASP A 385 9.41 5.02 -30.55
CA ASP A 385 9.86 4.17 -31.66
C ASP A 385 9.23 2.77 -31.67
N LEU A 386 8.35 2.47 -30.71
CA LEU A 386 7.61 1.21 -30.56
C LEU A 386 8.47 -0.03 -30.31
N THR A 387 9.77 0.14 -30.02
CA THR A 387 10.70 -0.96 -29.74
C THR A 387 10.63 -1.45 -28.29
N LYS A 388 10.11 -0.61 -27.38
CA LYS A 388 9.95 -0.93 -25.96
C LYS A 388 8.54 -0.59 -25.52
N ALA A 389 7.84 -1.58 -24.98
CA ALA A 389 6.49 -1.45 -24.51
C ALA A 389 6.25 -2.37 -23.33
N MET A 390 5.35 -1.94 -22.44
CA MET A 390 4.72 -2.82 -21.46
C MET A 390 3.24 -2.93 -21.81
N ALA A 391 2.71 -4.13 -21.67
CA ALA A 391 1.31 -4.39 -21.91
C ALA A 391 0.73 -5.31 -20.85
N VAL A 392 -0.59 -5.26 -20.75
CA VAL A 392 -1.37 -6.19 -19.97
C VAL A 392 -2.48 -6.79 -20.81
N TYR A 393 -2.62 -8.10 -20.75
CA TYR A 393 -3.64 -8.89 -21.43
C TYR A 393 -4.60 -9.51 -20.42
N GLY A 394 -5.87 -9.65 -20.79
CA GLY A 394 -6.84 -10.43 -20.02
C GLY A 394 -8.11 -10.74 -20.81
N ALA A 395 -8.89 -11.67 -20.28
CA ALA A 395 -10.22 -12.00 -20.80
C ALA A 395 -11.31 -11.24 -20.05
N ASN A 396 -12.35 -10.85 -20.78
CA ASN A 396 -13.52 -10.19 -20.22
C ASN A 396 -14.25 -11.16 -19.27
N THR A 397 -14.82 -10.63 -18.20
CA THR A 397 -15.69 -11.36 -17.27
C THR A 397 -16.90 -12.02 -17.94
N SER A 398 -17.43 -11.46 -19.04
CA SER A 398 -18.48 -12.09 -19.85
C SER A 398 -18.02 -13.37 -20.57
N GLN A 399 -16.70 -13.61 -20.61
CA GLN A 399 -16.05 -14.75 -21.26
C GLN A 399 -15.36 -15.66 -20.22
N GLY A 400 -15.74 -15.53 -18.95
CA GLY A 400 -15.15 -16.29 -17.84
C GLY A 400 -13.80 -15.76 -17.35
N GLY A 401 -13.36 -14.61 -17.84
CA GLY A 401 -12.10 -13.98 -17.42
C GLY A 401 -12.22 -13.09 -16.18
N SER A 402 -11.13 -12.39 -15.87
CA SER A 402 -11.04 -11.53 -14.67
C SER A 402 -11.20 -10.03 -14.94
N VAL A 403 -11.27 -9.60 -16.21
CA VAL A 403 -11.25 -8.18 -16.57
C VAL A 403 -12.64 -7.65 -16.86
N SER A 404 -13.03 -6.56 -16.24
CA SER A 404 -14.24 -5.81 -16.57
C SER A 404 -13.93 -4.62 -17.47
N GLU A 405 -12.79 -3.96 -17.26
CA GLU A 405 -12.42 -2.73 -17.94
C GLU A 405 -10.89 -2.57 -17.90
N MET A 406 -10.30 -1.91 -18.88
CA MET A 406 -8.91 -1.47 -18.84
C MET A 406 -8.88 0.04 -19.06
N ARG A 407 -8.02 0.73 -18.31
CA ARG A 407 -7.83 2.17 -18.42
C ARG A 407 -6.36 2.49 -18.70
N MET A 408 -6.14 3.55 -19.44
CA MET A 408 -4.83 4.17 -19.62
C MET A 408 -4.91 5.64 -19.20
N TYR A 409 -3.90 6.13 -18.50
CA TYR A 409 -3.86 7.51 -18.00
C TYR A 409 -2.56 8.19 -18.41
N LYS A 410 -2.63 9.51 -18.52
CA LYS A 410 -1.50 10.42 -18.70
C LYS A 410 -1.34 11.28 -17.45
N PHE A 411 -0.41 10.95 -16.58
CA PHE A 411 -0.16 11.75 -15.37
C PHE A 411 0.82 12.90 -15.64
N ILE A 412 0.63 14.05 -14.98
CA ILE A 412 1.65 15.11 -14.96
C ILE A 412 1.80 15.82 -13.62
N GLY A 413 3.03 16.28 -13.36
CA GLY A 413 3.29 17.64 -12.88
C GLY A 413 3.64 18.59 -14.03
N GLY A 414 2.77 19.57 -14.31
CA GLY A 414 3.06 20.74 -15.16
C GLY A 414 3.27 20.48 -16.67
N GLY A 415 2.24 20.00 -17.37
CA GLY A 415 2.15 19.70 -18.81
C GLY A 415 3.11 18.62 -19.37
N CYS A 416 2.68 17.38 -19.60
CA CYS A 416 3.41 16.37 -20.42
C CYS A 416 4.96 16.34 -20.31
N GLY A 417 5.52 16.30 -19.09
CA GLY A 417 6.96 16.53 -18.85
C GLY A 417 7.96 15.54 -19.49
N THR A 418 9.23 15.95 -19.55
CA THR A 418 10.36 15.20 -20.15
C THR A 418 11.09 14.25 -19.19
N GLY A 419 10.65 14.17 -17.94
CA GLY A 419 11.30 13.38 -16.90
C GLY A 419 11.11 11.87 -17.11
N THR A 420 12.16 11.18 -17.54
CA THR A 420 12.22 9.71 -17.72
C THR A 420 12.86 8.99 -16.52
N GLY A 421 13.17 9.73 -15.46
CA GLY A 421 13.73 9.20 -14.23
C GLY A 421 12.76 8.28 -13.50
N GLU A 422 13.32 7.39 -12.69
CA GLU A 422 12.55 6.46 -11.86
C GLU A 422 11.59 7.18 -10.90
N PHE A 423 11.97 8.36 -10.44
CA PHE A 423 11.25 9.13 -9.43
C PHE A 423 10.61 10.40 -10.00
N ASP A 424 10.49 10.50 -11.32
CA ASP A 424 9.91 11.69 -11.95
C ASP A 424 8.39 11.68 -11.86
N ILE A 425 7.79 12.87 -11.84
CA ILE A 425 6.33 13.04 -11.74
C ILE A 425 5.58 12.70 -13.02
N ALA A 426 6.24 12.89 -14.16
CA ALA A 426 5.69 12.49 -15.44
C ALA A 426 5.68 10.96 -15.53
N SER A 427 4.49 10.40 -15.74
CA SER A 427 4.30 8.96 -15.84
C SER A 427 3.09 8.62 -16.70
N SER A 428 3.13 7.43 -17.28
CA SER A 428 1.99 6.83 -17.97
C SER A 428 1.45 5.72 -17.10
N LYS A 429 0.14 5.50 -17.06
CA LYS A 429 -0.43 4.41 -16.24
C LYS A 429 -1.31 3.52 -17.10
N PHE A 430 -1.27 2.22 -16.86
CA PHE A 430 -2.41 1.37 -17.15
C PHE A 430 -3.03 0.84 -15.87
N THR A 431 -4.34 0.61 -15.90
CA THR A 431 -5.08 -0.11 -14.87
C THR A 431 -5.92 -1.18 -15.54
N VAL A 432 -5.89 -2.40 -15.03
CA VAL A 432 -6.89 -3.44 -15.32
C VAL A 432 -7.88 -3.47 -14.18
N LEU A 433 -9.16 -3.29 -14.46
CA LEU A 433 -10.21 -3.24 -13.44
C LEU A 433 -11.07 -4.49 -13.47
N ARG A 434 -11.33 -5.02 -12.27
CA ARG A 434 -12.44 -5.94 -12.00
C ARG A 434 -13.51 -5.18 -11.22
N HIS A 435 -14.73 -5.20 -11.76
CA HIS A 435 -15.92 -4.66 -11.10
C HIS A 435 -16.89 -5.78 -10.71
N GLY A 436 -17.79 -5.48 -9.77
CA GLY A 436 -18.90 -6.35 -9.37
C GLY A 436 -18.69 -6.96 -7.99
N ASN A 437 -19.78 -7.46 -7.40
CA ASN A 437 -19.79 -7.95 -6.02
C ASN A 437 -18.73 -9.02 -5.78
N VAL A 438 -18.05 -8.91 -4.64
CA VAL A 438 -17.03 -9.85 -4.21
C VAL A 438 -17.47 -10.47 -2.90
N GLY A 439 -17.72 -11.77 -2.90
CA GLY A 439 -18.01 -12.52 -1.67
C GLY A 439 -16.77 -12.61 -0.77
N ALA A 440 -17.00 -12.81 0.53
CA ALA A 440 -15.92 -12.94 1.50
C ALA A 440 -14.92 -14.07 1.18
N GLY A 441 -13.72 -13.97 1.73
CA GLY A 441 -12.63 -14.92 1.56
C GLY A 441 -11.80 -14.66 0.31
N GLU A 442 -10.84 -15.56 0.04
CA GLU A 442 -9.87 -15.39 -1.04
C GLU A 442 -10.53 -15.41 -2.43
N LYS A 443 -10.07 -14.52 -3.31
CA LYS A 443 -10.38 -14.42 -4.73
C LYS A 443 -9.10 -14.17 -5.51
N ARG A 444 -9.07 -14.67 -6.74
CA ARG A 444 -7.91 -14.63 -7.64
C ARG A 444 -8.34 -14.08 -8.99
N PHE A 445 -7.55 -13.17 -9.53
CA PHE A 445 -7.84 -12.48 -10.78
C PHE A 445 -6.62 -12.58 -11.70
N ASN A 446 -6.80 -13.22 -12.84
CA ASN A 446 -5.72 -13.45 -13.80
C ASN A 446 -5.58 -12.28 -14.77
N SER A 447 -4.34 -11.89 -15.00
CA SER A 447 -3.92 -11.12 -16.16
C SER A 447 -2.51 -11.54 -16.57
N TRP A 448 -2.04 -11.05 -17.72
CA TRP A 448 -0.70 -11.34 -18.21
C TRP A 448 0.01 -10.04 -18.50
N VAL A 449 1.10 -9.79 -17.77
CA VAL A 449 1.96 -8.62 -17.96
C VAL A 449 3.12 -9.02 -18.85
N MET A 450 3.45 -8.21 -19.84
CA MET A 450 4.51 -8.51 -20.79
C MET A 450 5.25 -7.27 -21.25
N THR A 451 6.51 -7.46 -21.65
CA THR A 451 7.34 -6.37 -22.18
C THR A 451 8.09 -6.78 -23.45
N GLY A 452 8.18 -5.89 -24.44
CA GLY A 452 8.84 -6.14 -25.73
C GLY A 452 8.54 -5.03 -26.72
N SER A 453 8.76 -5.25 -28.02
CA SER A 453 8.24 -4.35 -29.05
C SER A 453 6.72 -4.50 -29.19
N VAL A 454 6.05 -3.48 -29.73
CA VAL A 454 4.59 -3.56 -29.98
C VAL A 454 4.23 -4.74 -30.89
N GLY A 455 5.09 -5.08 -31.86
CA GLY A 455 4.90 -6.24 -32.74
C GLY A 455 4.99 -7.57 -31.98
N GLN A 456 6.00 -7.73 -31.11
CA GLN A 456 6.16 -8.95 -30.30
C GLN A 456 4.98 -9.15 -29.34
N ILE A 457 4.53 -8.07 -28.69
CA ILE A 457 3.40 -8.09 -27.75
C ILE A 457 2.12 -8.58 -28.42
N GLN A 458 1.81 -8.10 -29.63
CA GLN A 458 0.64 -8.60 -30.40
C GLN A 458 0.75 -10.10 -30.67
N GLY A 459 1.95 -10.58 -31.04
CA GLY A 459 2.23 -12.00 -31.22
C GLY A 459 1.93 -12.81 -29.95
N TRP A 460 2.42 -12.36 -28.79
CA TRP A 460 2.15 -13.03 -27.52
C TRP A 460 0.67 -12.99 -27.11
N MET A 461 -0.03 -11.87 -27.30
CA MET A 461 -1.47 -11.78 -27.02
C MET A 461 -2.30 -12.74 -27.88
N ASN A 462 -1.90 -12.94 -29.15
CA ASN A 462 -2.51 -13.93 -30.02
C ASN A 462 -2.29 -15.36 -29.52
N THR A 463 -1.08 -15.67 -29.04
CA THR A 463 -0.78 -16.97 -28.44
C THR A 463 -1.54 -17.21 -27.14
N LEU A 464 -1.62 -16.21 -26.25
CA LEU A 464 -2.42 -16.32 -25.02
C LEU A 464 -3.90 -16.55 -25.33
N ARG A 465 -4.44 -15.88 -26.35
CA ARG A 465 -5.80 -16.12 -26.84
C ARG A 465 -5.98 -17.56 -27.33
N SER A 466 -5.07 -18.09 -28.14
CA SER A 466 -5.19 -19.45 -28.67
C SER A 466 -5.10 -20.52 -27.57
N TRP A 467 -4.43 -20.23 -26.46
CA TRP A 467 -4.41 -21.07 -25.26
C TRP A 467 -5.66 -20.95 -24.38
N GLY A 468 -6.57 -20.02 -24.68
CA GLY A 468 -7.74 -19.79 -23.86
C GLY A 468 -7.41 -19.13 -22.50
N ALA A 469 -6.30 -18.39 -22.40
CA ALA A 469 -5.91 -17.65 -21.19
C ALA A 469 -7.03 -16.71 -20.71
N ALA A 470 -7.60 -16.99 -19.54
CA ALA A 470 -8.74 -16.26 -18.95
C ALA A 470 -8.53 -15.85 -17.49
#